data_AF-A0ABD2QK49-F1
#
_entry.id   AF-A0ABD2QK49-F1
#
_cell.length_a   1.000
_cell.length_b   1.000
_cell.length_c   1.000
_cell.angle_alpha   90.00
_cell.angle_beta   90.00
_cell.angle_gamma   90.00
#
_symmetry.space_group_name_H-M   'P 1'
#
loop_
_entity.id
_entity.type
_entity.pdbx_description
1 polymer ?
#
loop_
_entity_poly.entity_id
_entity_poly.type
_entity_poly.pdbx_seq_one_letter_code
_entity_poly.pdbx_strand_id
1 'polypeptide(L)'
;MTSLLEPLNSLDLTQPGFGIAKPVSVGWGKKETQFHGSAGKQAAFAEPESATDLNPWDDERLEIVWRDDGNYFAISYVKIDEKTSKKQRHLRTFDESGSLHATAEPTEGLDLGMDWQ
;
A
#
# COMPACT_ATOMS: atom_id res chain seq x y z
N MET A 1 -23.40 -30.53 -11.02
CA MET A 1 -22.15 -30.46 -11.80
C MET A 1 -21.16 -29.66 -10.97
N THR A 2 -20.21 -30.33 -10.34
CA THR A 2 -19.15 -29.70 -9.55
C THR A 2 -18.09 -29.17 -10.51
N SER A 3 -17.70 -27.92 -10.32
CA SER A 3 -16.74 -27.17 -11.13
C SER A 3 -15.42 -27.94 -11.33
N LEU A 4 -14.89 -27.98 -12.55
CA LEU A 4 -13.60 -28.57 -12.93
C LEU A 4 -12.40 -27.69 -12.56
N LEU A 5 -12.57 -26.73 -11.66
CA LEU A 5 -11.54 -25.75 -11.31
C LEU A 5 -10.87 -26.13 -9.99
N GLU A 6 -9.56 -26.33 -10.03
CA GLU A 6 -8.72 -26.51 -8.86
C GLU A 6 -8.11 -25.17 -8.44
N PRO A 7 -8.19 -24.78 -7.16
CA PRO A 7 -7.56 -23.55 -6.69
C PRO A 7 -6.04 -23.68 -6.75
N LEU A 8 -5.38 -22.73 -7.42
CA LEU A 8 -3.92 -22.72 -7.53
C LEU A 8 -3.26 -22.13 -6.27
N ASN A 9 -3.78 -21.01 -5.76
CA ASN A 9 -3.23 -20.31 -4.59
C ASN A 9 -4.32 -19.68 -3.72
N SER A 10 -3.97 -19.43 -2.46
CA SER A 10 -4.77 -18.68 -1.49
C SER A 10 -3.83 -17.80 -0.67
N LEU A 11 -4.20 -16.53 -0.45
CA LEU A 11 -3.38 -15.55 0.26
C LEU A 11 -4.21 -14.74 1.25
N ASP A 12 -3.57 -14.26 2.31
CA ASP A 12 -4.17 -13.33 3.27
C ASP A 12 -3.86 -11.89 2.84
N LEU A 13 -4.90 -11.17 2.43
CA LEU A 13 -4.81 -9.78 2.00
C LEU A 13 -4.37 -8.83 3.13
N THR A 14 -4.56 -9.22 4.39
CA THR A 14 -4.25 -8.41 5.57
C THR A 14 -2.93 -8.75 6.23
N GLN A 15 -2.16 -9.70 5.67
CA GLN A 15 -0.89 -10.15 6.24
C GLN A 15 0.06 -8.97 6.52
N PRO A 16 0.78 -8.95 7.64
CA PRO A 16 1.66 -7.85 8.00
C PRO A 16 2.90 -7.79 7.09
N GLY A 17 3.43 -6.59 6.88
CA GLY A 17 4.69 -6.36 6.17
C GLY A 17 4.53 -5.68 4.82
N PHE A 18 5.65 -5.16 4.31
CA PHE A 18 5.70 -4.42 3.05
C PHE A 18 5.66 -5.35 1.83
N GLY A 19 6.34 -6.50 1.91
CA GLY A 19 6.60 -7.39 0.77
C GLY A 19 8.09 -7.46 0.45
N ILE A 20 8.45 -8.26 -0.57
CA ILE A 20 9.86 -8.50 -0.93
C ILE A 20 10.56 -7.26 -1.49
N ALA A 21 9.83 -6.32 -2.09
CA ALA A 21 10.37 -5.09 -2.67
C ALA A 21 10.55 -3.95 -1.65
N LYS A 22 10.80 -4.30 -0.38
CA LYS A 22 10.96 -3.31 0.69
C LYS A 22 12.10 -2.34 0.37
N PRO A 23 11.88 -1.01 0.40
CA PRO A 23 12.92 -0.05 0.11
C PRO A 23 14.08 -0.18 1.11
N VAL A 24 15.30 -0.16 0.58
CA VAL A 24 16.53 -0.21 1.38
C VAL A 24 16.94 1.22 1.72
N SER A 25 16.98 1.56 3.01
CA SER A 25 17.50 2.84 3.46
C SER A 25 19.02 2.88 3.25
N VAL A 26 19.47 3.76 2.36
CA VAL A 26 20.89 4.04 2.11
C VAL A 26 21.48 5.07 3.09
N GLY A 27 20.73 5.46 4.12
CA GLY A 27 21.20 6.31 5.21
C GLY A 27 21.12 7.82 4.96
N TRP A 28 20.60 8.27 3.82
CA TRP A 28 20.31 9.70 3.60
C TRP A 28 19.30 10.21 4.63
N GLY A 29 19.54 11.39 5.19
CA GLY A 29 18.68 12.01 6.21
C GLY A 29 18.99 11.57 7.65
N LYS A 30 19.92 10.63 7.86
CA LYS A 30 20.49 10.40 9.20
C LYS A 30 21.24 11.64 9.65
N LYS A 31 21.23 11.92 10.97
CA LYS A 31 21.92 13.08 11.55
C LYS A 31 23.38 13.18 11.10
N GLU A 32 24.09 12.06 11.02
CA GLU A 32 25.49 11.99 10.56
C GLU A 32 25.68 12.43 9.10
N THR A 33 24.63 12.29 8.28
CA THR A 33 24.63 12.57 6.83
C THR A 33 23.79 13.80 6.46
N GLN A 34 23.17 14.45 7.44
CA GLN A 34 22.25 15.58 7.23
C GLN A 34 23.01 16.92 7.31
N PHE A 35 22.70 17.84 6.41
CA PHE A 35 23.14 19.23 6.51
C PHE A 35 22.42 19.92 7.70
N HIS A 36 23.18 20.45 8.66
CA HIS A 36 22.65 20.98 9.92
C HIS A 36 22.19 22.44 9.82
N GLY A 37 21.36 22.77 8.82
CA GLY A 37 20.76 24.10 8.67
C GLY A 37 19.79 24.43 9.81
N SER A 38 19.78 25.69 10.26
CA SER A 38 18.92 26.15 11.36
C SER A 38 17.42 26.05 11.07
N ALA A 39 17.00 26.13 9.80
CA ALA A 39 15.60 26.02 9.37
C ALA A 39 15.08 24.57 9.35
N GLY A 40 15.90 23.58 9.02
CA GLY A 40 15.48 22.17 8.87
C GLY A 40 15.22 21.44 10.20
N LYS A 41 15.71 22.00 11.31
CA LYS A 41 15.65 21.38 12.64
C LYS A 41 14.24 21.41 13.26
N GLN A 42 13.41 22.38 12.90
CA GLN A 42 12.02 22.48 13.39
C GLN A 42 11.07 21.58 12.59
N ALA A 43 11.29 21.42 11.28
CA ALA A 43 10.47 20.57 10.41
C ALA A 43 10.57 19.08 10.76
N ALA A 44 11.69 18.63 11.35
CA ALA A 44 11.90 17.24 11.76
C ALA A 44 11.06 16.80 12.97
N PHE A 45 10.43 17.73 13.70
CA PHE A 45 9.55 17.44 14.85
C PHE A 45 8.08 17.37 14.48
N ALA A 46 7.70 17.70 13.23
CA ALA A 46 6.33 17.54 12.78
C ALA A 46 6.02 16.05 12.64
N GLU A 47 4.97 15.58 13.31
CA GLU A 47 4.45 14.25 13.05
C GLU A 47 3.89 14.21 11.62
N PRO A 48 4.17 13.15 10.84
CA PRO A 48 3.56 12.99 9.53
C PRO A 48 2.04 12.99 9.70
N GLU A 49 1.38 13.83 8.91
CA GLU A 49 -0.07 13.98 8.93
C GLU A 49 -0.72 12.62 8.62
N SER A 50 -1.60 12.16 9.52
CA SER A 50 -2.29 10.89 9.34
C SER A 50 -3.23 10.99 8.15
N ALA A 51 -3.21 9.99 7.26
CA ALA A 51 -4.15 9.94 6.14
C ALA A 51 -5.61 10.17 6.60
N THR A 52 -6.33 10.91 5.78
CA THR A 52 -7.71 11.34 6.00
C THR A 52 -8.68 10.16 5.78
N ASP A 53 -9.93 10.32 6.19
CA ASP A 53 -10.95 9.27 5.99
C ASP A 53 -11.24 9.06 4.48
N LEU A 54 -11.94 7.98 4.13
CA LEU A 54 -12.36 7.73 2.74
C LEU A 54 -13.14 8.92 2.17
N ASN A 55 -13.05 9.06 0.84
CA ASN A 55 -13.90 10.01 0.16
C ASN A 55 -15.40 9.62 0.32
N PRO A 56 -16.34 10.56 0.41
CA PRO A 56 -17.77 10.26 0.63
C PRO A 56 -18.47 9.49 -0.50
N TRP A 57 -17.86 9.43 -1.68
CA TRP A 57 -18.33 8.73 -2.87
C TRP A 57 -17.61 7.40 -3.11
N ASP A 58 -16.75 6.97 -2.18
CA ASP A 58 -16.09 5.68 -2.24
C ASP A 58 -17.14 4.56 -2.16
N ASP A 59 -17.04 3.55 -3.02
CA ASP A 59 -17.98 2.43 -3.08
C ASP A 59 -17.57 1.24 -2.20
N GLU A 60 -16.45 1.37 -1.50
CA GLU A 60 -15.79 0.39 -0.63
C GLU A 60 -15.46 -0.94 -1.31
N ARG A 61 -15.50 -1.00 -2.65
CA ARG A 61 -15.22 -2.24 -3.39
C ARG A 61 -13.73 -2.49 -3.48
N LEU A 62 -13.43 -3.79 -3.55
CA LEU A 62 -12.12 -4.28 -3.91
C LEU A 62 -11.95 -4.19 -5.44
N GLU A 63 -10.81 -3.66 -5.86
CA GLU A 63 -10.41 -3.57 -7.27
C GLU A 63 -9.14 -4.38 -7.49
N ILE A 64 -9.07 -5.08 -8.62
CA ILE A 64 -7.91 -5.86 -9.05
C ILE A 64 -7.50 -5.39 -10.42
N VAL A 65 -6.21 -5.11 -10.60
CA VAL A 65 -5.61 -4.82 -11.91
C VAL A 65 -4.42 -5.73 -12.14
N TRP A 66 -4.26 -6.22 -13.37
CA TRP A 66 -3.14 -7.06 -13.78
C TRP A 66 -2.17 -6.25 -14.61
N ARG A 67 -0.88 -6.56 -14.48
CA ARG A 67 0.12 -6.14 -15.46
C ARG A 67 -0.06 -6.95 -16.75
N ASP A 68 0.19 -6.33 -17.89
CA ASP A 68 0.00 -6.94 -19.22
C ASP A 68 0.74 -8.27 -19.44
N ASP A 69 1.88 -8.47 -18.77
CA ASP A 69 2.67 -9.71 -18.88
C ASP A 69 2.21 -10.83 -17.92
N GLY A 70 1.21 -10.56 -17.09
CA GLY A 70 0.64 -11.51 -16.12
C GLY A 70 1.53 -11.83 -14.92
N ASN A 71 2.72 -11.23 -14.81
CA ASN A 71 3.66 -11.53 -13.72
C ASN A 71 3.28 -10.85 -12.40
N TYR A 72 2.41 -9.83 -12.46
CA TYR A 72 1.96 -9.12 -11.26
C TYR A 72 0.50 -8.72 -11.37
N PHE A 73 -0.12 -8.61 -10.20
CA PHE A 73 -1.40 -7.95 -10.03
C PHE A 73 -1.38 -7.05 -8.79
N ALA A 74 -2.22 -6.03 -8.79
CA ALA A 74 -2.43 -5.18 -7.64
C ALA A 74 -3.88 -5.27 -7.16
N ILE A 75 -4.06 -5.18 -5.85
CA ILE A 75 -5.35 -5.17 -5.17
C ILE A 75 -5.48 -3.86 -4.40
N SER A 76 -6.51 -3.08 -4.73
CA SER A 76 -6.99 -1.95 -3.93
C SER A 76 -8.17 -2.39 -3.07
N TYR A 77 -8.12 -2.13 -1.77
CA TYR A 77 -9.18 -2.51 -0.83
C TYR A 77 -9.26 -1.54 0.34
N VAL A 78 -10.43 -1.44 0.95
CA VAL A 78 -10.64 -0.63 2.16
C VAL A 78 -10.28 -1.42 3.40
N LYS A 79 -9.55 -0.78 4.33
CA LYS A 79 -9.30 -1.30 5.68
C LYS A 79 -9.60 -0.21 6.71
N ILE A 80 -10.06 -0.63 7.89
CA ILE A 80 -10.15 0.24 9.06
C ILE A 80 -8.81 0.23 9.77
N ASP A 81 -8.21 1.41 9.96
CA ASP A 81 -7.03 1.57 10.78
C ASP A 81 -7.42 1.44 12.27
N GLU A 82 -6.82 0.46 12.96
CA GLU A 82 -7.19 0.12 14.35
C GLU A 82 -6.86 1.24 15.35
N LYS A 83 -5.91 2.12 15.04
CA LYS A 83 -5.48 3.20 15.95
C LYS A 83 -6.35 4.44 15.81
N THR A 84 -6.75 4.76 14.59
CA THR A 84 -7.48 5.99 14.26
C THR A 84 -8.97 5.74 14.03
N SER A 85 -9.39 4.47 13.88
CA SER A 85 -10.75 4.07 13.50
C SER A 85 -11.24 4.66 12.16
N LYS A 86 -10.32 5.18 11.34
CA LYS A 86 -10.63 5.72 10.00
C LYS A 86 -10.61 4.61 8.96
N LYS A 87 -11.43 4.74 7.92
CA LYS A 87 -11.36 3.88 6.74
C LYS A 87 -10.36 4.47 5.75
N GLN A 88 -9.52 3.62 5.16
CA GLN A 88 -8.54 4.04 4.16
C GLN A 88 -8.41 2.99 3.06
N ARG A 89 -8.14 3.43 1.83
CA ARG A 89 -7.75 2.53 0.75
C ARG A 89 -6.30 2.11 0.92
N HIS A 90 -6.07 0.82 0.79
CA HIS A 90 -4.77 0.19 0.73
C HIS A 90 -4.56 -0.40 -0.64
N LEU A 91 -3.35 -0.22 -1.16
CA LEU A 91 -2.92 -0.82 -2.41
C LEU A 91 -1.78 -1.81 -2.12
N ARG A 92 -1.94 -3.05 -2.58
CA ARG A 92 -0.91 -4.10 -2.47
C ARG A 92 -0.65 -4.76 -3.80
N THR A 93 0.60 -5.07 -4.07
CA THR A 93 1.04 -5.74 -5.30
C THR A 93 1.53 -7.14 -4.97
N PHE A 94 1.12 -8.11 -5.77
CA PHE A 94 1.47 -9.51 -5.66
C PHE A 94 2.06 -10.00 -6.98
N ASP A 95 2.89 -11.03 -6.91
CA ASP A 95 3.35 -11.76 -8.09
C ASP A 95 2.31 -12.81 -8.56
N GLU A 96 2.58 -13.49 -9.68
CA GLU A 96 1.70 -14.52 -10.25
C GLU A 96 1.43 -15.71 -9.33
N SER A 97 2.31 -15.93 -8.34
CA SER A 97 2.14 -16.97 -7.31
C SER A 97 1.24 -16.52 -6.15
N GLY A 98 0.86 -15.23 -6.10
CA GLY A 98 0.14 -14.63 -4.98
C GLY A 98 1.04 -14.26 -3.80
N SER A 99 2.37 -14.21 -4.00
CA SER A 99 3.29 -13.74 -2.97
C SER A 99 3.33 -12.21 -2.94
N LEU A 100 3.35 -11.62 -1.75
CA LEU A 100 3.34 -10.17 -1.58
C LEU A 100 4.65 -9.54 -2.05
N HIS A 101 4.54 -8.71 -3.08
CA HIS A 101 5.64 -7.96 -3.65
C HIS A 101 5.88 -6.63 -2.95
N ALA A 102 4.83 -5.81 -2.85
CA ALA A 102 4.91 -4.46 -2.28
C ALA A 102 3.58 -4.04 -1.65
N THR A 103 3.64 -3.07 -0.73
CA THR A 103 2.48 -2.46 -0.08
C THR A 103 2.67 -0.95 -0.18
N ALA A 104 1.71 -0.26 -0.78
CA ALA A 104 1.74 1.19 -0.88
C ALA A 104 1.62 1.84 0.50
N GLU A 105 2.26 3.00 0.66
CA GLU A 105 2.06 3.81 1.85
C GLU A 105 0.62 4.35 1.87
N PRO A 106 -0.04 4.39 3.04
CA PRO A 106 -1.34 5.04 3.17
C PRO A 106 -1.22 6.49 2.70
N THR A 107 -1.96 6.82 1.63
CA THR A 107 -1.89 8.12 0.98
C THR A 107 -3.26 8.77 1.02
N GLU A 108 -3.31 10.05 1.37
CA GLU A 108 -4.54 10.82 1.34
C GLU A 108 -5.05 10.98 -0.10
N GLY A 109 -6.37 10.87 -0.27
CA GLY A 109 -7.02 11.07 -1.56
C GLY A 109 -6.85 9.90 -2.54
N LEU A 110 -6.34 8.74 -2.09
CA LEU A 110 -6.40 7.52 -2.89
C LEU A 110 -7.86 7.10 -3.06
N ASP A 111 -8.31 7.09 -4.32
CA ASP A 111 -9.71 6.88 -4.72
C ASP A 111 -9.85 5.60 -5.58
N LEU A 112 -11.06 5.40 -6.11
CA LEU A 112 -11.46 4.39 -7.07
C LEU A 112 -10.71 4.51 -8.40
N GLY A 113 -10.66 3.40 -9.13
CA GLY A 113 -10.10 3.36 -10.46
C GLY A 113 -8.61 3.06 -10.43
N MET A 114 -8.28 1.90 -10.98
CA MET A 114 -6.92 1.42 -11.09
C MET A 114 -6.58 1.10 -12.54
N ASP A 115 -5.34 1.42 -12.92
CA ASP A 115 -4.75 1.03 -14.18
C ASP A 115 -3.30 0.58 -13.94
N TRP A 116 -2.80 -0.28 -14.81
CA TRP A 116 -1.41 -0.70 -14.82
C TRP A 116 -0.79 -0.38 -16.18
N GLN A 117 0.22 0.49 -16.19
CA GLN A 117 0.97 0.89 -17.39
C GLN A 117 2.29 0.12 -17.57
#